data_AF-A0A2V7QQ17-F1
#
_entry.id   AF-A0A2V7QQ17-F1
#
_cell.length_a   1.000
_cell.length_b   1.000
_cell.length_c   1.000
_cell.angle_alpha   90.00
_cell.angle_beta   90.00
_cell.angle_gamma   90.00
#
_symmetry.space_group_name_H-M   'P 1'
#
loop_
_entity.id
_entity.type
_entity.pdbx_description
1 polymer ?
#
loop_
_entity_poly.entity_id
_entity_poly.type
_entity_poly.pdbx_seq_one_letter_code
_entity_poly.pdbx_strand_id
1 'polypeptide(L)' 'MPDAVTRRREAQISEVRHALAAARCAARLAGLGTRELMVRELLLHVIDQIARAERGVARLLSTPSRDASA' A
#
# COMPACT_ATOMS: atom_id res chain seq x y z
N MET A 1 -22.29 -5.65 -13.68
CA MET A 1 -20.85 -5.51 -13.97
C MET A 1 -20.42 -4.09 -13.59
N PRO A 2 -19.28 -3.89 -12.93
CA PRO A 2 -18.78 -2.54 -12.65
C PRO A 2 -18.50 -1.79 -13.96
N ASP A 3 -18.81 -0.49 -14.00
CA ASP A 3 -18.55 0.35 -15.17
C ASP A 3 -17.04 0.48 -15.47
N ALA A 4 -16.69 1.02 -16.63
CA ALA A 4 -15.29 1.15 -17.06
C ALA A 4 -14.47 2.07 -16.14
N VAL A 5 -15.10 3.07 -15.51
CA VAL A 5 -14.46 4.03 -14.59
C VAL A 5 -14.08 3.33 -13.28
N THR A 6 -14.99 2.53 -12.74
CA THR A 6 -14.84 1.72 -11.54
C THR A 6 -13.72 0.70 -11.74
N ARG A 7 -13.70 -0.01 -12.87
CA ARG A 7 -12.61 -0.96 -13.19
C ARG A 7 -11.25 -0.27 -13.30
N ARG A 8 -11.19 0.91 -13.92
CA ARG A 8 -9.93 1.69 -14.01
C ARG A 8 -9.45 2.15 -12.64
N ARG A 9 -10.36 2.62 -11.79
CA ARG A 9 -10.06 3.01 -10.40
C ARG A 9 -9.55 1.82 -9.59
N GLU A 10 -10.22 0.67 -9.66
CA GLU A 10 -9.79 -0.56 -8.99
C GLU A 10 -8.40 -1.03 -9.46
N ALA A 11 -8.12 -0.96 -10.77
CA ALA A 11 -6.81 -1.29 -11.32
C ALA A 11 -5.71 -0.38 -10.76
N GLN A 12 -5.93 0.94 -10.74
CA GLN A 12 -4.98 1.91 -10.17
C GLN A 12 -4.75 1.66 -8.67
N ILE A 13 -5.81 1.40 -7.91
CA ILE A 13 -5.68 1.10 -6.47
C ILE A 13 -4.93 -0.21 -6.25
N SER A 14 -5.14 -1.21 -7.10
CA SER A 14 -4.40 -2.47 -7.09
C SER A 14 -2.91 -2.27 -7.39
N GLU A 15 -2.56 -1.46 -8.39
CA GLU A 15 -1.17 -1.11 -8.70
C GLU A 15 -0.47 -0.46 -7.51
N VAL A 16 -1.12 0.51 -6.85
CA VAL A 16 -0.59 1.15 -5.63
C VAL A 16 -0.40 0.12 -4.51
N ARG A 17 -1.36 -0.79 -4.32
CA ARG A 17 -1.24 -1.87 -3.33
C ARG A 17 -0.02 -2.76 -3.59
N HIS A 18 0.24 -3.13 -4.85
CA HIS A 18 1.40 -3.93 -5.22
C HIS A 18 2.72 -3.17 -4.98
N ALA A 19 2.77 -1.89 -5.34
CA ALA A 19 3.93 -1.05 -5.09
C ALA A 19 4.25 -0.93 -3.59
N LEU A 20 3.23 -0.75 -2.74
CA LEU A 20 3.41 -0.72 -1.28
C LEU A 20 3.91 -2.07 -0.73
N ALA A 21 3.39 -3.19 -1.22
CA ALA A 21 3.85 -4.51 -0.83
C ALA A 21 5.33 -4.74 -1.22
N ALA A 22 5.72 -4.31 -2.41
CA ALA A 22 7.11 -4.34 -2.87
C ALA A 22 8.01 -3.46 -2.01
N ALA A 23 7.58 -2.23 -1.68
CA ALA A 23 8.32 -1.32 -0.81
C ALA A 23 8.51 -1.90 0.61
N ARG A 24 7.48 -2.53 1.18
CA ARG A 24 7.58 -3.21 2.48
C ARG A 24 8.56 -4.37 2.44
N CYS A 25 8.54 -5.15 1.36
CA CYS A 25 9.49 -6.24 1.14
C CYS A 25 10.93 -5.71 1.08
N ALA A 26 11.17 -4.69 0.25
CA ALA A 26 12.48 -4.05 0.13
C ALA A 26 12.98 -3.48 1.46
N ALA A 27 12.13 -2.78 2.21
CA ALA A 27 12.49 -2.23 3.52
C ALA A 27 12.84 -3.34 4.53
N ARG A 28 12.13 -4.47 4.52
CA ARG A 28 12.47 -5.64 5.35
C ARG A 28 13.83 -6.22 4.95
N LEU A 29 14.09 -6.40 3.66
CA LEU A 29 15.37 -6.90 3.17
C LEU A 29 16.53 -5.98 3.54
N ALA A 30 16.36 -4.66 3.37
CA ALA A 30 17.34 -3.67 3.82
C ALA A 30 17.59 -3.74 5.34
N GLY A 31 16.53 -3.98 6.12
CA GLY A 31 16.61 -4.09 7.58
C GLY A 31 17.36 -5.34 8.07
N LEU A 32 17.37 -6.41 7.26
CA LEU A 32 18.17 -7.61 7.52
C LEU A 32 19.65 -7.43 7.13
N GLY A 33 19.92 -6.59 6.12
CA GLY A 33 21.28 -6.35 5.63
C GLY A 33 22.06 -5.26 6.37
N THR A 34 21.37 -4.36 7.07
CA THR A 34 22.03 -3.26 7.79
C THR A 34 22.65 -3.71 9.11
N ARG A 35 23.84 -3.20 9.42
CA ARG A 35 24.51 -3.36 10.73
C ARG A 35 24.37 -2.12 11.62
N GLU A 36 23.80 -1.05 11.08
CA GLU A 36 23.63 0.22 11.78
C GLU A 36 22.27 0.25 12.49
N LEU A 37 22.31 0.36 13.82
CA LEU A 37 21.10 0.37 14.67
C LEU A 37 20.13 1.49 14.26
N MET A 38 20.65 2.69 13.99
CA MET A 38 19.84 3.85 13.57
C MET A 38 19.10 3.58 12.25
N VAL A 39 19.80 3.01 11.26
CA VAL A 39 19.20 2.65 9.96
C VAL A 39 18.13 1.59 10.14
N ARG A 40 18.35 0.61 11.04
CA ARG A 40 17.35 -0.42 11.36
C ARG A 40 16.10 0.17 11.99
N GLU A 41 16.22 1.07 12.96
CA GLU A 41 15.09 1.76 13.58
C GLU A 41 14.31 2.61 12.56
N LEU A 42 15.01 3.34 11.70
CA LEU A 42 14.38 4.10 10.62
C LEU A 42 13.60 3.18 9.66
N LEU A 43 14.18 2.04 9.29
CA LEU A 43 13.50 1.06 8.43
C LEU A 43 12.28 0.43 9.10
N LEU A 44 12.31 0.17 10.41
CA LEU A 44 11.14 -0.28 11.17
C LEU A 44 10.02 0.76 11.13
N HIS A 45 10.37 2.04 11.29
CA HIS A 45 9.40 3.12 11.17
C HIS A 45 8.79 3.20 9.76
N VAL A 46 9.63 3.12 8.72
CA VAL A 46 9.17 3.10 7.32
C VAL A 46 8.24 1.90 7.06
N ILE A 47 8.57 0.72 7.58
CA ILE A 47 7.70 -0.48 7.46
C ILE A 47 6.33 -0.24 8.10
N ASP A 48 6.26 0.42 9.28
CA ASP A 48 4.97 0.76 9.90
C ASP A 48 4.17 1.74 9.06
N GLN A 49 4.80 2.78 8.51
CA GLN A 49 4.13 3.73 7.62
C GLN A 49 3.59 3.05 6.35
N ILE A 50 4.37 2.16 5.74
CA ILE A 50 3.92 1.40 4.57
C ILE A 50 2.74 0.49 4.95
N ALA A 51 2.80 -0.20 6.10
CA ALA A 51 1.71 -1.05 6.55
C ALA A 51 0.42 -0.23 6.83
N ARG A 52 0.53 1.00 7.34
CA ARG A 52 -0.60 1.92 7.49
C ARG A 52 -1.19 2.31 6.13
N ALA A 53 -0.34 2.62 5.15
CA ALA A 53 -0.75 2.93 3.79
C ALA A 53 -1.47 1.74 3.13
N GLU A 54 -0.94 0.51 3.24
CA GLU A 54 -1.58 -0.71 2.75
C GLU A 54 -3.00 -0.87 3.32
N ARG A 55 -3.18 -0.63 4.62
CA ARG A 55 -4.50 -0.65 5.27
C ARG A 55 -5.44 0.45 4.74
N GLY A 56 -4.90 1.63 4.46
CA GLY A 56 -5.66 2.73 3.83
C GLY A 56 -6.17 2.35 2.44
N VAL A 57 -5.28 1.82 1.61
CA VAL A 57 -5.59 1.34 0.26
C VAL A 57 -6.61 0.20 0.28
N ALA A 58 -6.48 -0.74 1.22
CA ALA A 58 -7.46 -1.81 1.39
C ALA A 58 -8.87 -1.28 1.70
N ARG A 59 -8.99 -0.26 2.56
CA ARG A 59 -10.28 0.40 2.84
C ARG A 59 -10.89 1.05 1.61
N LEU A 60 -10.07 1.62 0.72
CA LEU A 60 -10.54 2.22 -0.53
C LEU A 60 -11.13 1.18 -1.50
N LEU A 61 -10.64 -0.07 -1.48
CA LEU A 61 -11.21 -1.18 -2.24
C LEU A 61 -12.49 -1.72 -1.61
N SER A 62 -12.58 -1.71 -0.28
CA SER A 62 -13.75 -2.22 0.45
C SER A 62 -14.93 -1.24 0.49
N THR A 63 -14.70 0.04 0.21
CA THR A 63 -15.77 1.05 0.23
C THR A 63 -16.40 1.14 -1.16
N PRO A 64 -17.69 0.77 -1.32
CA PRO A 64 -18.37 0.90 -2.60
C PRO A 64 -18.44 2.38 -2.99
N SER A 65 -18.16 2.65 -4.28
CA SER A 65 -18.30 3.99 -4.86
C SER A 65 -19.74 4.49 -4.64
N ARG A 66 -19.89 5.58 -3.87
CA ARG A 66 -21.20 6.24 -3.66
C ARG A 66 -21.66 7.06 -4.88
N ASP A 67 -20.83 7.14 -5.92
CA ASP A 67 -21.04 8.03 -7.06
C ASP A 67 -21.95 7.44 -8.16
N ALA A 68 -22.56 6.27 -7.93
CA ALA A 68 -23.49 5.64 -8.89
C ALA A 68 -24.98 5.98 -8.66
N SER A 69 -25.28 6.90 -7.74
CA SER A 69 -26.65 7.34 -7.44
C SER A 69 -26.79 8.86 -7.61
N ALA A 70 -26.76 9.34 -8.85
CA ALA A 70 -27.27 10.65 -9.24
C ALA A 70 -27.78 10.60 -10.68
#